data_AF-A0A947SQ39-F1
#
_entry.id   AF-A0A947SQ39-F1
#
_cell.length_a   1.000
_cell.length_b   1.000
_cell.length_c   1.000
_cell.angle_alpha   90.00
_cell.angle_beta   90.00
_cell.angle_gamma   90.00
#
_symmetry.space_group_name_H-M   'P 1'
#
loop_
_entity.id
_entity.type
_entity.pdbx_description
1 polymer ?
#
loop_
_entity_poly.entity_id
_entity_poly.type
_entity_poly.pdbx_seq_one_letter_code
_entity_poly.pdbx_strand_id
1 'polypeptide(L)'
;MGILFDTNKKIYRRDFEKLLRSIPELSDIERSYIEGVFQDSLKDGLTKYELKKEISRLKNNPNDEIDSYEIEKIKDKLIEKL
;
A
#
# COMPACT_ATOMS: atom_id res chain seq x y z
N MET A 1 -9.44 17.31 -5.02
CA MET A 1 -8.38 17.89 -4.17
C MET A 1 -7.36 16.80 -3.90
N GLY A 2 -6.18 16.90 -4.50
CA GLY A 2 -5.10 15.94 -4.25
C GLY A 2 -4.58 16.12 -2.83
N ILE A 3 -4.46 15.03 -2.08
CA ILE A 3 -3.79 15.07 -0.78
C ILE A 3 -2.31 15.31 -1.08
N LEU A 4 -1.84 16.54 -0.86
CA LEU A 4 -0.43 16.88 -0.94
C LEU A 4 0.30 16.23 0.25
N PHE A 5 0.71 14.97 0.06
CA PHE A 5 1.63 14.32 0.99
C PHE A 5 3.00 14.98 0.84
N ASP A 6 3.38 15.78 1.84
CA ASP A 6 4.73 16.31 2.03
C ASP A 6 5.74 15.14 1.98
N THR A 7 6.79 15.24 1.16
CA THR A 7 7.69 14.12 0.86
C THR A 7 8.44 13.61 2.10
N ASN A 8 8.61 14.45 3.11
CA ASN A 8 9.23 14.10 4.40
C ASN A 8 8.23 13.61 5.44
N LYS A 9 6.92 13.67 5.16
CA LYS A 9 5.91 13.18 6.08
C LYS A 9 5.93 11.65 6.08
N LYS A 10 6.20 11.09 7.25
CA LYS A 10 6.06 9.67 7.50
C LYS A 10 4.59 9.28 7.50
N ILE A 11 4.27 8.27 6.70
CA ILE A 11 3.00 7.56 6.65
C ILE A 11 3.12 6.44 7.67
N TYR A 12 2.33 6.55 8.73
CA TYR A 12 2.24 5.52 9.76
C TYR A 12 1.10 4.56 9.41
N ARG A 13 1.11 3.39 10.05
CA ARG A 13 0.09 2.33 9.89
C ARG A 13 -1.33 2.88 9.78
N ARG A 14 -1.76 3.72 10.73
CA ARG A 14 -3.12 4.27 10.76
C ARG A 14 -3.47 5.14 9.54
N ASP A 15 -2.51 5.90 9.02
CA ASP A 15 -2.73 6.74 7.83
C ASP A 15 -2.74 5.89 6.57
N PHE A 16 -1.91 4.85 6.53
CA PHE A 16 -1.92 3.88 5.45
C PHE A 16 -3.22 3.07 5.38
N GLU A 17 -3.71 2.55 6.51
CA GLU A 17 -5.01 1.86 6.61
C GLU A 17 -6.16 2.76 6.12
N LYS A 18 -6.13 4.06 6.45
CA LYS A 18 -7.11 5.02 5.92
C LYS A 18 -6.98 5.19 4.41
N LEU A 19 -5.76 5.23 3.88
CA LEU A 19 -5.52 5.30 2.44
C LEU A 19 -6.09 4.05 1.74
N LEU A 20 -5.86 2.86 2.27
CA LEU A 20 -6.42 1.61 1.74
C LEU A 20 -7.95 1.61 1.75
N ARG A 21 -8.57 2.10 2.82
CA ARG A 21 -10.03 2.25 2.92
C ARG A 21 -10.60 3.29 1.97
N SER A 22 -9.78 4.26 1.52
CA SER A 22 -10.18 5.25 0.52
C SER A 22 -10.20 4.69 -0.92
N ILE A 23 -9.71 3.46 -1.13
CA ILE A 23 -9.72 2.77 -2.41
C ILE A 23 -10.91 1.78 -2.39
N PRO A 24 -12.07 2.16 -2.97
CA PRO A 24 -13.26 1.30 -2.97
C PRO A 24 -13.07 0.04 -3.82
N GLU A 25 -12.14 0.05 -4.77
CA GLU A 25 -11.85 -1.10 -5.65
C GLU A 25 -10.94 -2.16 -5.01
N LEU A 26 -10.53 -1.99 -3.74
CA LEU A 26 -9.84 -3.04 -3.00
C LEU A 26 -10.85 -3.84 -2.18
N SER A 27 -10.87 -5.15 -2.40
CA SER A 27 -11.56 -6.11 -1.55
C SER A 27 -10.90 -6.21 -0.17
N ASP A 28 -11.63 -6.77 0.79
CA ASP A 28 -11.11 -6.92 2.16
C ASP A 28 -9.93 -7.89 2.24
N ILE A 29 -9.84 -8.85 1.30
CA ILE A 29 -8.70 -9.79 1.18
C ILE A 29 -7.47 -9.01 0.68
N GLU A 30 -7.60 -8.21 -0.37
CA GLU A 30 -6.51 -7.38 -0.89
C GLU A 30 -6.01 -6.39 0.17
N ARG A 31 -6.93 -5.74 0.90
CA ARG A 31 -6.55 -4.85 2.00
C ARG A 31 -5.77 -5.59 3.09
N SER A 32 -6.27 -6.74 3.53
CA SER A 32 -5.59 -7.53 4.58
C SER A 32 -4.21 -8.01 4.13
N TYR A 33 -4.07 -8.41 2.87
CA TYR A 33 -2.77 -8.78 2.30
C TYR A 33 -1.79 -7.61 2.34
N ILE A 34 -2.20 -6.44 1.84
CA ILE A 34 -1.34 -5.24 1.83
C ILE A 34 -1.02 -4.82 3.27
N GLU A 35 -1.99 -4.81 4.18
CA GLU A 35 -1.75 -4.52 5.60
C GLU A 35 -0.72 -5.48 6.21
N GLY A 36 -0.81 -6.77 5.91
CA GLY A 36 0.13 -7.79 6.36
C GLY A 36 1.55 -7.56 5.83
N VAL A 37 1.70 -7.29 4.52
CA VAL A 37 3.02 -7.06 3.91
C VAL A 37 3.70 -5.81 4.47
N PHE A 38 2.94 -4.74 4.69
CA PHE A 38 3.50 -3.47 5.15
C PHE A 38 3.52 -3.33 6.68
N GLN A 39 3.03 -4.31 7.44
CA GLN A 39 2.86 -4.22 8.89
C GLN A 39 4.17 -3.85 9.60
N ASP A 40 5.27 -4.51 9.25
CA ASP A 40 6.58 -4.27 9.86
C ASP A 40 7.19 -2.95 9.38
N SER A 41 7.13 -2.68 8.08
CA SER A 41 7.67 -1.47 7.47
C SER A 41 6.98 -0.19 7.98
N LEU A 42 5.67 -0.26 8.28
CA LEU A 42 4.89 0.88 8.79
C LEU A 42 5.03 1.13 10.29
N LYS A 43 5.73 0.25 11.03
CA LYS A 43 5.94 0.38 12.48
C LYS A 43 6.73 1.65 12.83
N ASP A 44 7.77 1.95 12.04
CA ASP A 44 8.62 3.13 12.22
C ASP A 44 8.20 4.33 11.33
N GLY A 45 7.12 4.12 10.56
CA GLY A 45 6.58 5.04 9.57
C GLY A 45 7.45 5.15 8.32
N LEU A 46 6.82 5.14 7.15
CA LEU A 46 7.51 5.21 5.86
C LEU A 46 7.31 6.58 5.23
N THR A 47 8.37 7.19 4.70
CA THR A 47 8.21 8.32 3.79
C THR A 47 7.47 7.89 2.53
N LYS A 48 6.90 8.86 1.80
CA LYS A 48 6.27 8.60 0.50
C LYS A 48 7.21 7.88 -0.48
N TYR A 49 8.50 8.20 -0.45
CA TYR A 49 9.50 7.55 -1.29
C TYR A 49 9.72 6.08 -0.90
N GLU A 50 9.89 5.81 0.39
CA GLU A 50 10.05 4.43 0.89
C GLU A 50 8.81 3.60 0.63
N LEU A 51 7.62 4.17 0.84
CA LEU A 51 6.36 3.49 0.56
C LEU A 51 6.23 3.13 -0.93
N LYS A 52 6.53 4.06 -1.85
CA LYS A 52 6.54 3.76 -3.30
C LYS A 52 7.53 2.66 -3.63
N LYS A 53 8.72 2.68 -3.04
CA LYS A 53 9.76 1.66 -3.24
C LYS A 53 9.28 0.28 -2.77
N GLU A 54 8.63 0.20 -1.62
CA GLU A 54 8.05 -1.04 -1.09
C GLU A 54 6.87 -1.53 -1.95
N ILE A 55 6.00 -0.63 -2.43
CA ILE A 55 4.93 -0.98 -3.37
C ILE A 55 5.51 -1.58 -4.66
N SER A 56 6.55 -0.98 -5.23
CA SER A 56 7.21 -1.53 -6.42
C SER A 56 7.83 -2.92 -6.19
N ARG A 57 8.14 -3.25 -4.93
CA ARG A 57 8.70 -4.55 -4.52
C ARG A 57 7.63 -5.60 -4.24
N LEU A 58 6.34 -5.24 -4.19
CA LEU A 58 5.27 -6.22 -4.10
C LEU A 58 5.41 -7.21 -5.25
N LYS A 59 5.44 -8.49 -4.92
CA LYS A 59 5.49 -9.59 -5.88
C LYS A 59 4.48 -10.62 -5.42
N ASN A 60 3.94 -11.35 -6.39
CA ASN A 60 3.17 -12.54 -6.08
C ASN A 60 4.09 -13.54 -5.37
N ASN A 61 3.78 -13.89 -4.13
CA ASN A 61 4.29 -15.13 -3.60
C ASN A 61 3.36 -16.24 -4.07
N PRO A 62 3.90 -17.40 -4.50
CA PRO A 62 3.10 -18.52 -4.97
C PRO A 62 2.19 -19.15 -3.90
N ASN A 63 2.33 -18.71 -2.63
CA ASN A 63 1.46 -19.09 -1.51
C ASN A 63 0.40 -18.03 -1.18
N ASP A 64 0.39 -16.89 -1.88
CA ASP A 64 -0.59 -15.84 -1.64
C ASP A 64 -1.89 -16.15 -2.39
N GLU A 65 -3.02 -15.82 -1.77
CA GLU A 65 -4.35 -15.95 -2.38
C GLU A 65 -4.59 -14.91 -3.51
N ILE A 66 -3.66 -13.97 -3.70
CA ILE A 66 -3.75 -12.89 -4.67
C ILE A 66 -2.81 -13.17 -5.84
N ASP A 67 -3.34 -13.23 -7.05
CA ASP A 67 -2.55 -13.46 -8.25
C ASP A 67 -1.70 -12.24 -8.66
N SER A 68 -0.76 -12.47 -9.58
CA SER A 68 0.18 -11.43 -10.03
C SER A 68 -0.50 -10.27 -10.76
N TYR A 69 -1.62 -10.50 -11.44
CA TYR A 69 -2.37 -9.44 -12.13
C TYR A 69 -3.12 -8.55 -11.14
N GLU A 70 -3.71 -9.13 -10.09
CA GLU A 70 -4.30 -8.37 -8.98
C GLU A 70 -3.25 -7.53 -8.24
N ILE A 71 -2.04 -8.08 -8.01
CA ILE A 71 -0.94 -7.33 -7.39
C ILE A 71 -0.51 -6.12 -8.21
N GLU A 72 -0.40 -6.24 -9.53
CA GLU A 72 -0.07 -5.10 -10.39
C GLU A 72 -1.15 -4.00 -10.32
N LYS A 73 -2.44 -4.37 -10.35
CA LYS A 73 -3.52 -3.39 -10.14
C LYS A 73 -3.43 -2.69 -8.79
N ILE A 74 -3.13 -3.43 -7.72
CA ILE A 74 -2.97 -2.88 -6.37
C ILE A 74 -1.84 -1.84 -6.37
N LYS A 75 -0.69 -2.15 -7.00
CA LYS A 75 0.44 -1.21 -7.09
C LYS A 75 0.03 0.10 -7.74
N ASP A 76 -0.63 0.02 -8.89
CA ASP A 76 -1.05 1.20 -9.65
C ASP A 76 -2.01 2.05 -8.80
N LYS A 77 -3.03 1.42 -8.20
CA LYS A 77 -4.00 2.11 -7.32
C LYS A 77 -3.31 2.80 -6.14
N LEU A 78 -2.34 2.15 -5.50
CA LEU A 78 -1.60 2.73 -4.38
C LEU A 78 -0.75 3.92 -4.83
N ILE A 79 -0.07 3.80 -5.97
CA ILE A 79 0.76 4.89 -6.51
C ILE A 79 -0.08 6.11 -6.88
N GLU A 80 -1.28 5.92 -7.44
CA GLU A 80 -2.20 7.01 -7.78
C GLU A 80 -2.71 7.78 -6.55
N LYS A 81 -2.87 7.11 -5.41
CA LYS A 81 -3.33 7.73 -4.16
C LYS A 81 -2.22 8.41 -3.36
N LEU A 82 -0.95 8.20 -3.72
CA LEU A 82 0.24 8.73 -3.03
C LEU A 82 0.80 9.99 -3.67
#